data_AF-A0A2J4XV22-F1
#
_entry.id   AF-A0A2J4XV22-F1
#
_cell.length_a   1.000
_cell.length_b   1.000
_cell.length_c   1.000
_cell.angle_alpha   90.00
_cell.angle_beta   90.00
_cell.angle_gamma   90.00
#
_symmetry.space_group_name_H-M   'P 1'
#
loop_
_entity.id
_entity.type
_entity.pdbx_description
1 polymer ?
#
loop_
_entity_poly.entity_id
_entity_poly.type
_entity_poly.pdbx_seq_one_letter_code
_entity_poly.pdbx_strand_id
1 'polypeptide(L)'
;DIGHETSALMAVITEKVRERFGVPLGINVLANAAIPAMAIALAGGADFVRVNQWANAYIANEGFIEGAAAKALRYRSMLRAEHIRVFADSHVKHGSHAIVADRSIQELTRDVDFFEADAVIATGQRTGDSATMEEIDEIRAATELPLLVGSGVTPANVSQILGRTQGVIVASTM
;
A
#
# COMPACT_ATOMS: atom_id res chain seq x y z
N ASP A 1 19.89 0.75 0.54
CA ASP A 1 19.36 1.00 -0.83
C ASP A 1 18.97 -0.29 -1.51
N ILE A 2 17.95 -0.23 -2.36
CA ILE A 2 17.47 -1.37 -3.15
C ILE A 2 18.21 -1.36 -4.47
N GLY A 3 18.80 -2.50 -4.83
CA GLY A 3 19.64 -2.60 -6.02
C GLY A 3 18.83 -2.55 -7.32
N HIS A 4 19.51 -2.15 -8.40
CA HIS A 4 18.92 -1.98 -9.72
C HIS A 4 18.34 -3.29 -10.28
N GLU A 5 18.89 -4.44 -9.86
CA GLU A 5 18.41 -5.76 -10.24
C GLU A 5 16.95 -5.98 -9.83
N THR A 6 16.49 -5.39 -8.72
CA THR A 6 15.09 -5.50 -8.29
C THR A 6 14.16 -4.88 -9.33
N SER A 7 14.39 -3.63 -9.72
CA SER A 7 13.55 -2.96 -10.72
C SER A 7 13.66 -3.61 -12.10
N ALA A 8 14.88 -3.98 -12.51
CA ALA A 8 15.12 -4.59 -13.82
C ALA A 8 14.41 -5.94 -13.97
N LEU A 9 14.58 -6.83 -13.00
CA LEU A 9 13.98 -8.17 -13.05
C LEU A 9 12.46 -8.10 -12.88
N MET A 10 11.97 -7.29 -11.93
CA MET A 10 10.52 -7.19 -11.71
C MET A 10 9.78 -6.55 -12.88
N ALA A 11 10.38 -5.62 -13.62
CA ALA A 11 9.76 -5.07 -14.83
C ALA A 11 9.52 -6.14 -15.90
N VAL A 12 10.51 -7.00 -16.17
CA VAL A 12 10.39 -8.12 -17.12
C VAL A 12 9.34 -9.12 -16.63
N ILE A 13 9.35 -9.46 -15.34
CA ILE A 13 8.34 -10.37 -14.76
C ILE A 13 6.93 -9.78 -14.91
N THR A 14 6.78 -8.49 -14.62
CA THR A 14 5.50 -7.77 -14.69
C THR A 14 4.93 -7.79 -16.10
N GLU A 15 5.76 -7.52 -17.12
CA GLU A 15 5.35 -7.61 -18.53
C GLU A 15 4.82 -9.02 -18.85
N LYS A 16 5.55 -10.07 -18.46
CA LYS A 16 5.14 -11.47 -18.72
C LYS A 16 3.86 -11.88 -17.99
N VAL A 17 3.64 -11.37 -16.79
CA VAL A 17 2.36 -11.57 -16.09
C VAL A 17 1.24 -10.85 -16.85
N ARG A 18 1.45 -9.62 -17.28
CA ARG A 18 0.45 -8.83 -18.01
C ARG A 18 0.06 -9.43 -19.36
N GLU A 19 1.03 -9.94 -20.12
CA GLU A 19 0.77 -10.65 -21.39
C GLU A 19 -0.12 -11.89 -21.20
N ARG A 20 -0.03 -12.53 -20.03
CA ARG A 20 -0.75 -13.77 -19.73
C ARG A 20 -2.11 -13.56 -19.07
N PHE A 21 -2.30 -12.47 -18.33
CA PHE A 21 -3.50 -12.24 -17.53
C PHE A 21 -4.13 -10.87 -17.87
N GLY A 22 -5.37 -10.88 -18.35
CA GLY A 22 -6.14 -9.68 -18.69
C GLY A 22 -6.86 -9.01 -17.52
N VAL A 23 -6.27 -9.05 -16.32
CA VAL A 23 -6.82 -8.43 -15.11
C VAL A 23 -5.89 -7.31 -14.63
N PRO A 24 -6.38 -6.32 -13.86
CA PRO A 24 -5.53 -5.27 -13.32
C PRO A 24 -4.35 -5.84 -12.53
N LEU A 25 -3.16 -5.28 -12.75
CA LEU A 25 -1.92 -5.73 -12.14
C LEU A 25 -1.33 -4.65 -11.24
N GLY A 26 -0.88 -5.05 -10.05
CA GLY A 26 -0.28 -4.15 -9.07
C GLY A 26 1.13 -4.57 -8.69
N ILE A 27 1.98 -3.59 -8.37
CA ILE A 27 3.34 -3.81 -7.89
C ILE A 27 3.47 -3.44 -6.42
N ASN A 28 4.02 -4.35 -5.63
CA ASN A 28 4.49 -4.06 -4.28
C ASN A 28 5.96 -4.47 -4.19
N VAL A 29 6.81 -3.54 -3.75
CA VAL A 29 8.20 -3.82 -3.42
C VAL A 29 8.40 -3.44 -1.95
N LEU A 30 8.77 -4.44 -1.14
CA LEU A 30 8.93 -4.31 0.31
C LEU A 30 10.07 -3.33 0.68
N ALA A 31 10.25 -3.08 1.98
CA ALA A 31 11.16 -2.05 2.50
C ALA A 31 10.80 -0.63 1.99
N ASN A 32 9.50 -0.37 1.81
CA ASN A 32 8.93 0.91 1.39
C ASN A 32 9.47 1.48 0.07
N ALA A 33 9.68 0.61 -0.91
CA ALA A 33 10.38 0.90 -2.15
C ALA A 33 9.51 1.58 -3.23
N ALA A 34 8.88 2.71 -2.90
CA ALA A 34 7.92 3.37 -3.78
C ALA A 34 8.51 3.77 -5.16
N ILE A 35 9.77 4.20 -5.19
CA ILE A 35 10.45 4.63 -6.43
C ILE A 35 10.72 3.43 -7.36
N PRO A 36 11.37 2.34 -6.89
CA PRO A 36 11.42 1.08 -7.65
C PRO A 36 10.05 0.60 -8.12
N ALA A 37 9.04 0.57 -7.24
CA ALA A 37 7.71 0.09 -7.60
C ALA A 37 7.08 0.90 -8.74
N MET A 38 7.19 2.23 -8.71
CA MET A 38 6.70 3.11 -9.77
C MET A 38 7.41 2.87 -11.11
N ALA A 39 8.74 2.69 -11.08
CA ALA A 39 9.53 2.39 -12.27
C ALA A 39 9.16 1.03 -12.88
N ILE A 40 8.98 0.01 -12.03
CA ILE A 40 8.54 -1.34 -12.44
C ILE A 40 7.15 -1.27 -13.06
N ALA A 41 6.21 -0.57 -12.41
CA ALA A 41 4.85 -0.46 -12.89
C ALA A 41 4.79 0.20 -14.27
N LEU A 42 5.53 1.29 -14.47
CA LEU A 42 5.61 1.95 -15.78
C LEU A 42 6.22 1.03 -16.85
N ALA A 43 7.35 0.40 -16.54
CA ALA A 43 8.09 -0.41 -17.52
C ALA A 43 7.37 -1.72 -17.88
N GLY A 44 6.76 -2.38 -16.90
CA GLY A 44 6.03 -3.63 -17.07
C GLY A 44 4.55 -3.47 -17.44
N GLY A 45 4.02 -2.24 -17.39
CA GLY A 45 2.62 -1.93 -17.71
C GLY A 45 1.62 -2.29 -16.61
N ALA A 46 2.01 -2.24 -15.34
CA ALA A 46 1.07 -2.42 -14.23
C ALA A 46 0.21 -1.16 -14.01
N ASP A 47 -0.96 -1.34 -13.41
CA ASP A 47 -1.98 -0.31 -13.27
C ASP A 47 -1.85 0.47 -11.94
N PHE A 48 -1.24 -0.14 -10.93
CA PHE A 48 -1.06 0.49 -9.64
C PHE A 48 0.20 0.01 -8.89
N VAL A 49 0.61 0.79 -7.90
CA VAL A 49 1.60 0.41 -6.91
C VAL A 49 0.96 0.35 -5.53
N ARG A 50 1.41 -0.57 -4.69
CA ARG A 50 1.16 -0.55 -3.25
C ARG A 50 2.39 -0.03 -2.54
N VAL A 51 2.21 0.96 -1.67
CA VAL A 51 3.27 1.54 -0.84
C VAL A 51 2.88 1.40 0.62
N ASN A 52 3.74 0.78 1.43
CA ASN A 52 3.45 0.57 2.84
C ASN A 52 3.42 1.90 3.59
N GLN A 53 4.52 2.65 3.58
CA GLN A 53 4.61 3.92 4.30
C GLN A 53 4.57 5.09 3.31
N TRP A 54 3.35 5.53 2.99
CA TRP A 54 3.12 6.64 2.06
C TRP A 54 3.29 8.01 2.74
N ALA A 55 2.56 8.21 3.83
CA ALA A 55 2.66 9.37 4.72
C ALA A 55 3.18 8.94 6.08
N ASN A 56 3.62 9.90 6.92
CA ASN A 56 4.14 9.65 8.28
C ASN A 56 5.45 8.87 8.34
N ALA A 57 6.05 8.81 9.53
CA ALA A 57 7.22 7.99 9.79
C ALA A 57 6.92 6.95 10.88
N TYR A 58 7.66 5.83 10.84
CA TYR A 58 7.61 4.80 11.87
C TYR A 58 8.94 4.05 11.96
N ILE A 59 9.12 3.24 13.00
CA ILE A 59 10.30 2.39 13.17
C ILE A 59 9.97 0.97 12.74
N ALA A 60 10.44 0.56 11.57
CA ALA A 60 10.35 -0.82 11.09
C ALA A 60 11.46 -1.69 11.68
N ASN A 61 11.43 -3.00 11.37
CA ASN A 61 12.54 -3.91 11.68
C ASN A 61 13.87 -3.47 11.02
N GLU A 62 13.76 -2.80 9.87
CA GLU A 62 14.87 -2.27 9.08
C GLU A 62 15.35 -0.90 9.58
N GLY A 63 14.64 -0.27 10.53
CA GLY A 63 14.99 1.02 11.11
C GLY A 63 13.95 2.11 10.85
N PHE A 64 14.39 3.36 10.85
CA PHE A 64 13.51 4.52 10.65
C PHE A 64 13.04 4.61 9.20
N ILE A 65 11.73 4.54 8.99
CA ILE A 65 11.11 4.64 7.67
C ILE A 65 10.33 5.95 7.57
N GLU A 66 10.67 6.75 6.56
CA GLU A 66 9.99 7.99 6.22
C GLU A 66 8.85 7.76 5.22
N GLY A 67 7.89 8.69 5.20
CA GLY A 67 6.81 8.72 4.22
C GLY A 67 7.34 8.97 2.80
N ALA A 68 6.97 8.09 1.86
CA ALA A 68 7.49 8.14 0.50
C ALA A 68 6.77 9.14 -0.44
N ALA A 69 5.61 9.68 -0.04
CA ALA A 69 4.69 10.40 -0.92
C ALA A 69 5.36 11.51 -1.73
N ALA A 70 6.04 12.46 -1.06
CA ALA A 70 6.61 13.61 -1.72
C ALA A 70 7.69 13.24 -2.76
N LYS A 71 8.47 12.18 -2.50
CA LYS A 71 9.48 11.69 -3.45
C LYS A 71 8.81 10.95 -4.62
N ALA A 72 7.85 10.08 -4.30
CA ALA A 72 7.16 9.25 -5.27
C ALA A 72 6.27 10.06 -6.22
N LEU A 73 5.53 11.06 -5.74
CA LEU A 73 4.69 11.93 -6.57
C LEU A 73 5.51 12.75 -7.57
N ARG A 74 6.63 13.33 -7.13
CA ARG A 74 7.56 14.04 -8.03
C ARG A 74 8.14 13.10 -9.08
N TYR A 75 8.50 11.89 -8.69
CA TYR A 75 9.00 10.88 -9.62
C TYR A 75 7.92 10.42 -10.62
N ARG A 76 6.69 10.17 -10.16
CA ARG A 76 5.52 9.85 -11.01
C ARG A 76 5.28 10.94 -12.04
N SER A 77 5.31 12.20 -11.61
CA SER A 77 5.13 13.36 -12.52
C SER A 77 6.27 13.51 -13.51
N MET A 78 7.52 13.34 -13.08
CA MET A 78 8.69 13.38 -13.97
C MET A 78 8.60 12.32 -15.08
N LEU A 79 8.04 11.16 -14.78
CA LEU A 79 7.83 10.07 -15.73
C LEU A 79 6.55 10.20 -16.57
N ARG A 80 5.67 11.18 -16.28
CA ARG A 80 4.31 11.28 -16.84
C ARG A 80 3.48 10.01 -16.63
N ALA A 81 3.61 9.44 -15.43
CA ALA A 81 3.02 8.16 -15.04
C ALA A 81 1.77 8.32 -14.15
N GLU A 82 1.01 9.40 -14.30
CA GLU A 82 -0.19 9.70 -13.49
C GLU A 82 -1.31 8.66 -13.64
N HIS A 83 -1.27 7.87 -14.71
CA HIS A 83 -2.18 6.74 -14.92
C HIS A 83 -1.92 5.57 -13.94
N ILE A 84 -0.74 5.52 -13.30
CA ILE A 84 -0.41 4.50 -12.30
C ILE A 84 -0.92 4.95 -10.93
N ARG A 85 -1.88 4.20 -10.40
CA ARG A 85 -2.55 4.50 -9.13
C ARG A 85 -1.65 4.14 -7.94
N VAL A 86 -1.78 4.84 -6.82
CA VAL A 86 -1.05 4.57 -5.57
C VAL A 86 -2.01 4.09 -4.50
N PHE A 87 -1.87 2.83 -4.09
CA PHE A 87 -2.59 2.28 -2.95
C PHE A 87 -1.68 2.31 -1.74
N ALA A 88 -2.07 2.99 -0.68
CA ALA A 88 -1.22 3.25 0.47
C ALA A 88 -1.75 2.57 1.72
N ASP A 89 -0.89 1.95 2.51
CA ASP A 89 -1.31 1.44 3.81
C ASP A 89 -1.56 2.64 4.76
N SER A 90 -2.69 2.62 5.48
CA SER A 90 -3.05 3.71 6.40
C SER A 90 -2.20 3.70 7.67
N HIS A 91 -1.91 2.50 8.15
CA HIS A 91 -1.18 2.23 9.38
C HIS A 91 -0.39 0.94 9.19
N VAL A 92 0.93 1.05 9.03
CA VAL A 92 1.79 -0.09 8.65
C VAL A 92 1.98 -1.05 9.81
N LYS A 93 1.73 -2.33 9.57
CA LYS A 93 1.79 -3.38 10.60
C LYS A 93 3.19 -3.79 11.10
N HIS A 94 4.25 -3.57 10.31
CA HIS A 94 5.59 -4.11 10.59
C HIS A 94 6.52 -3.12 11.29
N GLY A 95 6.08 -2.53 12.40
CA GLY A 95 6.94 -1.65 13.18
C GLY A 95 6.26 -0.97 14.35
N SER A 96 6.97 -0.02 14.94
CA SER A 96 6.53 0.82 16.04
C SER A 96 6.18 2.21 15.53
N HIS A 97 4.97 2.67 15.86
CA HIS A 97 4.49 4.02 15.62
C HIS A 97 4.68 4.95 16.83
N ALA A 98 5.53 4.56 17.81
CA ALA A 98 5.75 5.33 19.04
C ALA A 98 6.17 6.79 18.80
N ILE A 99 6.86 7.07 17.69
CA ILE A 99 7.31 8.42 17.32
C ILE A 99 6.20 9.35 16.83
N VAL A 100 5.02 8.79 16.51
CA VAL A 100 3.80 9.51 16.10
C VAL A 100 2.61 9.11 16.97
N ALA A 101 2.86 8.56 18.16
CA ALA A 101 1.82 8.02 19.04
C ALA A 101 0.92 9.09 19.68
N ASP A 102 1.28 10.36 19.54
CA ASP A 102 0.44 11.51 19.87
C ASP A 102 -0.69 11.74 18.85
N ARG A 103 -0.69 11.00 17.73
CA ARG A 103 -1.65 11.15 16.64
C ARG A 103 -2.55 9.93 16.54
N SER A 104 -3.82 10.19 16.25
CA SER A 104 -4.85 9.14 16.06
C SER A 104 -4.71 8.44 14.71
N ILE A 105 -5.23 7.21 14.58
CA ILE A 105 -5.27 6.47 13.30
C ILE A 105 -6.01 7.30 12.24
N GLN A 106 -7.05 8.02 12.63
CA GLN A 106 -7.80 8.90 11.75
C GLN A 106 -6.93 10.04 11.20
N GLU A 107 -6.09 10.66 12.02
CA GLU A 107 -5.16 11.70 11.55
C GLU A 107 -4.07 11.12 10.65
N LEU A 108 -3.49 9.97 11.00
CA LEU A 108 -2.51 9.29 10.15
C LEU A 108 -3.12 8.93 8.78
N THR A 109 -4.39 8.48 8.77
CA THR A 109 -5.16 8.18 7.55
C THR A 109 -5.43 9.43 6.71
N ARG A 110 -5.80 10.55 7.35
CA ARG A 110 -6.02 11.83 6.65
C ARG A 110 -4.78 12.32 5.93
N ASP A 111 -3.59 12.08 6.48
CA ASP A 111 -2.36 12.43 5.78
C ASP A 111 -2.18 11.60 4.51
N VAL A 112 -2.54 10.31 4.53
CA VAL A 112 -2.47 9.46 3.35
C VAL A 112 -3.37 10.00 2.23
N ASP A 113 -4.57 10.44 2.57
CA ASP A 113 -5.51 11.11 1.65
C ASP A 113 -4.95 12.46 1.16
N PHE A 114 -4.49 13.30 2.09
CA PHE A 114 -3.86 14.60 1.79
C PHE A 114 -2.68 14.47 0.82
N PHE A 115 -1.91 13.40 0.92
CA PHE A 115 -0.80 13.09 0.03
C PHE A 115 -1.22 12.34 -1.26
N GLU A 116 -2.47 12.52 -1.71
CA GLU A 116 -2.97 12.08 -3.01
C GLU A 116 -2.81 10.57 -3.28
N ALA A 117 -3.02 9.75 -2.24
CA ALA A 117 -3.22 8.32 -2.46
C ALA A 117 -4.54 8.08 -3.23
N ASP A 118 -4.55 7.04 -4.06
CA ASP A 118 -5.71 6.67 -4.87
C ASP A 118 -6.62 5.64 -4.18
N ALA A 119 -6.11 4.96 -3.16
CA ALA A 119 -6.84 4.08 -2.24
C ALA A 119 -6.06 3.92 -0.93
N VAL A 120 -6.79 3.62 0.14
CA VAL A 120 -6.22 3.30 1.46
C VAL A 120 -6.35 1.81 1.77
N ILE A 121 -5.34 1.26 2.43
CA ILE A 121 -5.30 -0.15 2.82
C ILE A 121 -5.19 -0.24 4.35
N ALA A 122 -6.15 -0.90 4.98
CA ALA A 122 -6.05 -1.31 6.37
C ALA A 122 -5.22 -2.60 6.47
N THR A 123 -4.13 -2.56 7.24
CA THR A 123 -3.25 -3.72 7.45
C THR A 123 -3.16 -3.97 8.94
N GLY A 124 -3.88 -4.98 9.46
CA GLY A 124 -3.89 -5.29 10.90
C GLY A 124 -2.49 -5.52 11.47
N GLN A 125 -2.40 -5.57 12.80
CA GLN A 125 -1.16 -5.39 13.59
C GLN A 125 0.01 -6.35 13.27
N ARG A 126 -0.23 -7.55 12.72
CA ARG A 126 0.82 -8.50 12.30
C ARG A 126 0.40 -9.30 11.07
N THR A 127 1.34 -10.00 10.45
CA THR A 127 1.02 -10.96 9.37
C THR A 127 0.15 -12.10 9.93
N GLY A 128 -1.00 -12.33 9.30
CA GLY A 128 -2.00 -13.28 9.76
C GLY A 128 -3.14 -12.62 10.56
N ASP A 129 -2.88 -11.44 11.14
CA ASP A 129 -3.90 -10.67 11.84
C ASP A 129 -4.62 -9.72 10.87
N SER A 130 -5.96 -9.75 10.91
CA SER A 130 -6.80 -8.81 10.17
C SER A 130 -6.77 -7.46 10.86
N ALA A 131 -6.97 -6.37 10.11
CA ALA A 131 -7.40 -5.12 10.72
C ALA A 131 -8.69 -5.41 11.52
N THR A 132 -8.77 -4.86 12.73
CA THR A 132 -9.98 -5.01 13.54
C THR A 132 -11.12 -4.26 12.84
N MET A 133 -12.37 -4.67 13.08
CA MET A 133 -13.52 -3.94 12.51
C MET A 133 -13.56 -2.50 13.00
N GLU A 134 -13.14 -2.26 14.24
CA GLU A 134 -12.97 -0.92 14.79
C GLU A 134 -11.93 -0.11 14.00
N GLU A 135 -10.73 -0.63 13.77
CA GLU A 135 -9.70 0.06 12.98
C GLU A 135 -10.17 0.32 11.53
N ILE A 136 -10.93 -0.61 10.93
CA ILE A 136 -11.55 -0.42 9.60
C ILE A 136 -12.56 0.73 9.64
N ASP A 137 -13.42 0.78 10.66
CA ASP A 137 -14.45 1.81 10.82
C ASP A 137 -13.80 3.18 11.11
N GLU A 138 -12.72 3.24 11.88
CA GLU A 138 -11.92 4.44 12.13
C GLU A 138 -11.26 4.99 10.85
N ILE A 139 -10.61 4.11 10.07
CA ILE A 139 -10.00 4.49 8.78
C ILE A 139 -11.10 4.97 7.84
N ARG A 140 -12.24 4.28 7.77
CA ARG A 140 -13.37 4.68 6.92
C ARG A 140 -13.90 6.06 7.28
N ALA A 141 -13.98 6.40 8.57
CA ALA A 141 -14.45 7.71 9.03
C ALA A 141 -13.47 8.86 8.73
N ALA A 142 -12.23 8.56 8.35
CA ALA A 142 -11.17 9.54 8.18
C ALA A 142 -10.93 9.99 6.73
N THR A 143 -11.41 9.25 5.74
CA THR A 143 -11.21 9.50 4.30
C THR A 143 -12.46 9.11 3.53
N GLU A 144 -12.61 9.55 2.28
CA GLU A 144 -13.61 9.06 1.31
C GLU A 144 -12.97 8.17 0.22
N LEU A 145 -11.66 7.95 0.26
CA LEU A 145 -10.95 7.09 -0.69
C LEU A 145 -11.46 5.64 -0.63
N PRO A 146 -11.32 4.88 -1.73
CA PRO A 146 -11.56 3.44 -1.71
C PRO A 146 -10.73 2.78 -0.59
N LEU A 147 -11.40 2.00 0.24
CA LEU A 147 -10.81 1.29 1.37
C LEU A 147 -10.70 -0.19 1.05
N LEU A 148 -9.52 -0.76 1.28
CA LEU A 148 -9.25 -2.19 1.16
C LEU A 148 -8.69 -2.74 2.48
N VAL A 149 -8.81 -4.05 2.69
CA VAL A 149 -8.06 -4.76 3.75
C VAL A 149 -6.95 -5.60 3.14
N GLY A 150 -5.72 -5.42 3.61
CA GLY A 150 -4.52 -6.01 3.01
C GLY A 150 -3.83 -7.12 3.80
N SER A 151 -4.41 -7.59 4.91
CA SER A 151 -3.84 -8.63 5.79
C SER A 151 -4.93 -9.39 6.54
N GLY A 152 -4.66 -10.67 6.87
CA GLY A 152 -5.49 -11.47 7.79
C GLY A 152 -6.91 -11.80 7.31
N VAL A 153 -7.16 -11.66 6.00
CA VAL A 153 -8.45 -12.02 5.40
C VAL A 153 -8.55 -13.55 5.34
N THR A 154 -9.68 -14.07 5.80
CA THR A 154 -10.01 -15.49 5.89
C THR A 154 -11.43 -15.74 5.37
N PRO A 155 -11.78 -16.98 4.98
CA PRO A 155 -13.16 -17.31 4.62
C PRO A 155 -14.19 -16.96 5.70
N ALA A 156 -13.78 -16.99 6.98
CA ALA A 156 -14.64 -16.70 8.10
C ALA A 156 -14.95 -15.20 8.29
N ASN A 157 -14.03 -14.30 7.89
CA ASN A 157 -14.19 -12.85 8.10
C ASN A 157 -14.44 -12.04 6.81
N VAL A 158 -14.17 -12.61 5.63
CA VAL A 158 -14.20 -11.88 4.35
C VAL A 158 -15.54 -11.23 4.05
N SER A 159 -16.66 -11.90 4.36
CA SER A 159 -17.99 -11.34 4.12
C SER A 159 -18.26 -10.11 5.00
N GLN A 160 -17.76 -10.10 6.23
CA GLN A 160 -17.93 -8.97 7.14
C GLN A 160 -17.04 -7.79 6.73
N ILE A 161 -15.82 -8.08 6.26
CA ILE A 161 -14.86 -7.09 5.75
C ILE A 161 -15.42 -6.42 4.49
N LEU A 162 -15.86 -7.20 3.50
CA LEU A 162 -16.42 -6.68 2.26
C LEU A 162 -17.75 -5.93 2.45
N GLY A 163 -18.43 -6.14 3.59
CA GLY A 163 -19.58 -5.31 3.98
C GLY A 163 -19.21 -3.85 4.34
N ARG A 164 -17.91 -3.56 4.54
CA ARG A 164 -17.38 -2.24 4.92
C ARG A 164 -16.38 -1.67 3.91
N THR A 165 -15.76 -2.52 3.10
CA THR A 165 -14.64 -2.15 2.23
C THR A 165 -14.92 -2.48 0.76
N GLN A 166 -14.21 -1.81 -0.15
CA GLN A 166 -14.36 -1.99 -1.59
C GLN A 166 -13.55 -3.18 -2.12
N GLY A 167 -12.66 -3.75 -1.30
CA GLY A 167 -11.86 -4.90 -1.68
C GLY A 167 -11.02 -5.47 -0.56
N VAL A 168 -10.35 -6.57 -0.89
CA VAL A 168 -9.40 -7.28 -0.04
C VAL A 168 -8.19 -7.73 -0.85
N ILE A 169 -7.01 -7.74 -0.24
CA ILE A 169 -5.80 -8.34 -0.80
C ILE A 169 -5.50 -9.60 0.01
N VAL A 170 -5.56 -10.76 -0.64
CA VAL A 170 -5.36 -12.09 -0.02
C VAL A 170 -4.06 -12.70 -0.54
N ALA A 171 -3.28 -13.31 0.35
CA ALA A 171 -2.06 -14.03 -0.01
C ALA A 171 -2.03 -15.43 0.59
N SER A 172 -1.74 -15.56 1.90
CA SER A 172 -1.46 -16.83 2.57
C SER A 172 -2.67 -17.73 2.85
N THR A 173 -3.89 -17.22 2.67
CA THR A 173 -5.14 -17.93 3.00
C THR A 173 -5.82 -18.56 1.77
N MET A 174 -5.09 -18.73 0.67
CA MET A 174 -5.55 -19.44 -0.52
C MET A 174 -5.13 -20.91 -0.50
#